data_AF-A0A7X6W0E6-F1
#
_entry.id   AF-A0A7X6W0E6-F1
#
_cell.length_a   1.000
_cell.length_b   1.000
_cell.length_c   1.000
_cell.angle_alpha   90.00
_cell.angle_beta   90.00
_cell.angle_gamma   90.00
#
_symmetry.space_group_name_H-M   'P 1'
#
loop_
_entity.id
_entity.type
_entity.pdbx_description
1 polymer ?
#
loop_
_entity_poly.entity_id
_entity_poly.type
_entity_poly.pdbx_seq_one_letter_code
_entity_poly.pdbx_strand_id
1 'polypeptide(L)'
;MRRIIQIGIVVLFFVSAFAHCANAQKADSSFMLGIIKDGDTIIHKKIPEIVVIPQHDFKNPRQERKYNRYILKVKKVYPYAKLAGELLRKYEPEYLALDNDRDRRKMMKNLEKQLLDEYKDDLKRMTISEGYIL
;
A
#
# COMPACT_ATOMS: atom_id res chain seq x y z
N MET A 1 -45.33 -31.93 -6.86
CA MET A 1 -44.20 -31.85 -7.82
C MET A 1 -43.33 -30.60 -7.64
N ARG A 2 -43.87 -29.37 -7.64
CA ARG A 2 -43.06 -28.13 -7.49
C ARG A 2 -42.18 -28.05 -6.23
N ARG A 3 -42.66 -28.51 -5.08
CA ARG A 3 -41.88 -28.54 -3.82
C ARG A 3 -40.68 -29.49 -3.85
N ILE A 4 -40.81 -30.62 -4.54
CA ILE A 4 -39.72 -31.61 -4.67
C ILE A 4 -38.60 -31.03 -5.55
N ILE A 5 -38.97 -30.34 -6.63
CA ILE A 5 -38.03 -29.65 -7.53
C ILE A 5 -37.29 -28.53 -6.78
N GLN A 6 -38.00 -27.74 -5.96
CA GLN A 6 -37.39 -26.67 -5.16
C GLN A 6 -36.39 -27.20 -4.13
N ILE A 7 -36.70 -28.31 -3.45
CA ILE A 7 -35.78 -28.95 -2.50
C ILE A 7 -34.52 -29.45 -3.23
N GLY A 8 -34.69 -30.06 -4.40
CA GLY A 8 -33.56 -30.52 -5.23
C GLY A 8 -32.61 -29.39 -5.63
N ILE A 9 -33.14 -28.22 -6.01
CA ILE A 9 -32.34 -27.04 -6.37
C ILE A 9 -31.56 -26.49 -5.17
N VAL A 10 -32.18 -26.42 -3.99
CA VAL A 10 -31.51 -25.94 -2.77
C VAL A 10 -30.38 -26.90 -2.35
N VAL A 11 -30.62 -28.20 -2.45
CA VAL A 11 -29.58 -29.21 -2.16
C VAL A 11 -28.43 -29.10 -3.15
N LEU A 12 -28.71 -28.94 -4.45
CA LEU A 12 -27.70 -28.76 -5.49
C LEU A 12 -26.84 -27.50 -5.25
N PHE A 13 -27.46 -26.40 -4.82
CA PHE A 13 -26.75 -25.16 -4.48
C PHE A 13 -25.83 -25.32 -3.28
N PHE A 14 -26.26 -26.06 -2.25
CA PHE A 14 -25.41 -26.33 -1.09
C PHE A 14 -24.23 -27.26 -1.42
N VAL A 15 -24.43 -28.25 -2.29
CA VAL A 15 -23.33 -29.13 -2.74
C VAL A 15 -22.28 -28.37 -3.56
N SER A 16 -22.71 -27.45 -4.45
CA SER A 16 -21.77 -26.68 -5.26
C SER A 16 -20.97 -25.65 -4.44
N ALA A 17 -21.60 -25.05 -3.43
CA ALA A 17 -20.95 -24.14 -2.49
C ALA A 17 -19.88 -24.86 -1.64
N PHE A 18 -20.16 -26.09 -1.17
CA PHE A 18 -19.21 -26.86 -0.36
C PHE A 18 -17.97 -27.28 -1.16
N ALA A 19 -18.12 -27.61 -2.45
CA ALA A 19 -17.01 -27.96 -3.33
C ALA A 19 -16.03 -26.78 -3.57
N HIS A 20 -16.50 -25.54 -3.51
CA HIS A 20 -15.63 -24.36 -3.65
C HIS A 20 -14.78 -24.09 -2.41
N CYS A 21 -15.26 -24.44 -1.20
CA CYS A 21 -14.50 -24.29 0.04
C CYS A 21 -13.38 -25.33 0.20
N ALA A 22 -13.51 -26.50 -0.44
CA ALA A 22 -12.53 -27.59 -0.31
C ALA A 22 -11.17 -27.29 -0.99
N ASN A 23 -11.11 -26.33 -1.91
CA ASN A 23 -9.88 -25.95 -2.63
C ASN A 23 -9.04 -24.85 -1.94
N ALA A 24 -9.22 -24.64 -0.63
CA ALA A 24 -8.53 -23.58 0.11
C ALA A 24 -7.07 -23.89 0.49
N GLN A 25 -6.65 -25.16 0.45
CA GLN A 25 -5.28 -25.54 0.81
C GLN A 25 -4.41 -25.64 -0.44
N LYS A 26 -3.61 -24.59 -0.67
CA LYS A 26 -2.51 -24.63 -1.63
C LYS A 26 -1.39 -25.48 -1.02
N ALA A 27 -0.93 -26.52 -1.72
CA ALA A 27 0.20 -27.31 -1.26
C ALA A 27 1.47 -26.45 -1.24
N ASP A 28 1.93 -26.06 -0.05
CA ASP A 28 3.15 -25.28 0.17
C ASP A 28 4.38 -26.18 0.41
N SER A 29 4.44 -27.32 -0.30
CA SER A 29 5.56 -28.25 -0.19
C SER A 29 6.71 -27.76 -1.08
N SER A 30 7.47 -26.79 -0.57
CA SER A 30 8.76 -26.43 -1.14
C SER A 30 9.83 -27.42 -0.67
N PHE A 31 10.60 -27.99 -1.60
CA PHE A 31 11.79 -28.78 -1.25
C PHE A 31 12.78 -27.86 -0.52
N MET A 32 13.01 -28.11 0.76
CA MET A 32 13.91 -27.30 1.59
C MET A 32 15.15 -28.11 1.96
N LEU A 33 16.31 -27.44 1.97
CA LEU A 33 17.57 -28.06 2.37
C LEU A 33 17.49 -28.42 3.86
N GLY A 34 17.54 -29.71 4.16
CA GLY A 34 17.62 -30.23 5.53
C GLY A 34 19.02 -30.69 5.86
N ILE A 35 19.45 -30.50 7.12
CA ILE A 35 20.67 -31.09 7.67
C ILE A 35 20.22 -32.25 8.56
N ILE A 36 20.79 -33.44 8.34
CA ILE A 36 20.53 -34.60 9.22
C ILE A 36 21.46 -34.49 10.43
N LYS A 37 20.90 -34.48 11.63
CA LYS A 37 21.63 -34.47 12.90
C LYS A 37 20.99 -35.46 13.86
N ASP A 38 21.78 -36.36 14.43
CA ASP A 38 21.33 -37.37 15.41
C ASP A 38 20.14 -38.24 14.94
N GLY A 39 20.04 -38.47 13.63
CA GLY A 39 18.94 -39.23 13.02
C GLY A 39 17.66 -38.42 12.73
N ASP A 40 17.65 -37.12 13.04
CA ASP A 40 16.53 -36.21 12.76
C ASP A 40 16.89 -35.18 11.67
N THR A 41 15.88 -34.70 10.93
CA THR A 41 16.06 -33.73 9.82
C THR A 41 15.76 -32.31 10.29
N ILE A 42 16.78 -31.48 10.41
CA ILE A 42 16.65 -30.07 10.78
C ILE A 42 16.55 -29.22 9.50
N ILE A 43 15.50 -28.40 9.40
CA ILE A 43 15.31 -27.47 8.29
C ILE A 43 16.35 -26.34 8.36
N HIS A 44 17.15 -26.17 7.30
CA HIS A 44 18.09 -25.05 7.18
C HIS A 44 17.55 -24.00 6.20
N LYS A 45 16.87 -22.97 6.74
CA LYS A 45 16.30 -21.87 5.97
C LYS A 45 16.82 -20.52 6.48
N LYS A 46 17.29 -19.68 5.56
CA LYS A 46 17.54 -18.27 5.87
C LYS A 46 16.21 -17.54 6.03
N ILE A 47 15.86 -17.20 7.27
CA ILE A 47 14.66 -16.42 7.58
C ILE A 47 15.00 -14.94 7.35
N PRO A 48 14.18 -14.17 6.62
CA PRO A 48 14.39 -12.74 6.52
C PRO A 48 14.24 -12.10 7.90
N GLU A 49 15.25 -11.36 8.34
CA GLU A 49 15.18 -10.60 9.57
C GLU A 49 14.18 -9.45 9.42
N ILE A 50 13.40 -9.20 10.47
CA ILE A 50 12.49 -8.08 10.55
C ILE A 50 12.96 -7.10 11.62
N VAL A 51 12.97 -5.82 11.27
CA VAL A 51 13.27 -4.76 12.24
C VAL A 51 12.01 -4.51 13.07
N VAL A 52 12.09 -4.80 14.37
CA VAL A 52 11.01 -4.51 15.33
C VAL A 52 11.31 -3.17 15.98
N ILE A 53 10.53 -2.15 15.62
CA ILE A 53 10.61 -0.82 16.23
C ILE A 53 9.71 -0.81 17.47
N PRO A 54 10.25 -0.53 18.67
CA PRO A 54 9.45 -0.47 19.89
C PRO A 54 8.46 0.71 19.83
N GLN A 55 7.37 0.60 20.61
CA GLN A 55 6.45 1.72 20.79
C GLN A 55 7.18 2.88 21.51
N HIS A 56 6.77 4.10 21.18
CA HIS A 56 7.37 5.28 21.80
C HIS A 56 6.77 5.53 23.19
N ASP A 57 7.61 5.72 24.20
CA ASP A 57 7.16 6.07 25.55
C ASP A 57 6.78 7.55 25.63
N PHE A 58 5.47 7.83 25.74
CA PHE A 58 4.98 9.20 25.87
C PHE A 58 5.00 9.66 27.32
N LYS A 59 5.40 10.93 27.54
CA LYS A 59 5.39 11.53 28.89
C LYS A 59 3.98 11.74 29.43
N ASN A 60 3.00 11.91 28.55
CA ASN A 60 1.59 12.10 28.92
C ASN A 60 0.62 11.74 27.78
N PRO A 61 -0.67 11.51 28.07
CA PRO A 61 -1.67 11.16 27.06
C PRO A 61 -1.90 12.24 25.99
N ARG A 62 -1.59 13.51 26.28
CA ARG A 62 -1.74 14.61 25.31
C ARG A 62 -0.68 14.52 24.22
N GLN A 63 0.55 14.17 24.57
CA GLN A 63 1.66 13.98 23.64
C GLN A 63 1.37 12.80 22.72
N GLU A 64 0.90 11.68 23.28
CA GLU A 64 0.50 10.50 22.51
C GLU A 64 -0.57 10.84 21.47
N ARG A 65 -1.65 11.52 21.88
CA ARG A 65 -2.72 11.94 20.95
C ARG A 65 -2.20 12.85 19.85
N LYS A 66 -1.27 13.77 20.16
CA LYS A 66 -0.64 14.66 19.17
C LYS A 66 0.18 13.86 18.17
N TYR A 67 0.98 12.91 18.65
CA TYR A 67 1.80 12.04 17.81
C TYR A 67 0.96 11.15 16.90
N ASN A 68 -0.06 10.48 17.44
CA ASN A 68 -0.96 9.63 16.67
C ASN A 68 -1.70 10.42 15.58
N ARG A 69 -2.13 11.65 15.90
CA ARG A 69 -2.72 12.56 14.90
C ARG A 69 -1.73 12.88 13.78
N TYR A 70 -0.44 13.10 14.10
CA TYR A 70 0.58 13.37 13.10
C TYR A 70 0.83 12.16 12.20
N ILE A 71 0.94 10.95 12.77
CA ILE A 71 1.05 9.71 11.99
C ILE A 71 -0.09 9.58 10.98
N LEU A 72 -1.33 9.82 11.42
CA LEU A 72 -2.50 9.72 10.53
C LEU A 72 -2.41 10.69 9.36
N LYS A 73 -1.95 11.93 9.61
CA LYS A 73 -1.74 12.91 8.54
C LYS A 73 -0.63 12.48 7.59
N VAL A 74 0.51 12.04 8.11
CA VAL A 74 1.62 11.53 7.28
C VAL A 74 1.14 10.35 6.42
N LYS A 75 0.41 9.39 6.99
CA LYS A 75 -0.14 8.26 6.24
C LYS A 75 -1.08 8.69 5.11
N LYS A 76 -1.91 9.71 5.35
CA LYS A 76 -2.82 10.27 4.33
C LYS A 76 -2.06 10.98 3.21
N VAL A 77 -0.99 11.69 3.56
CA VAL A 77 -0.24 12.58 2.67
C VAL A 77 0.85 11.84 1.88
N TYR A 78 1.43 10.78 2.46
CA TYR A 78 2.58 10.05 1.91
C TYR A 78 2.44 9.58 0.45
N PRO A 79 1.28 9.07 -0.02
CA PRO A 79 1.13 8.68 -1.42
C PRO A 79 1.36 9.85 -2.40
N TYR A 80 0.90 11.05 -2.04
CA TYR A 80 1.06 12.25 -2.87
C TYR A 80 2.51 12.75 -2.87
N ALA A 81 3.18 12.73 -1.72
CA ALA A 81 4.60 13.06 -1.63
C ALA A 81 5.47 12.11 -2.48
N LYS A 82 5.16 10.81 -2.48
CA LYS A 82 5.85 9.84 -3.34
C LYS A 82 5.63 10.14 -4.82
N LEU A 83 4.38 10.40 -5.21
CA LEU A 83 4.02 10.74 -6.59
C LEU A 83 4.71 12.04 -7.04
N ALA A 84 4.76 13.06 -6.19
CA ALA A 84 5.47 14.31 -6.47
C ALA A 84 6.98 14.05 -6.71
N GLY A 85 7.61 13.19 -5.91
CA GLY A 85 9.00 12.78 -6.11
C GLY A 85 9.25 11.96 -7.38
N GLU A 86 8.26 11.20 -7.85
CA GLU A 86 8.31 10.52 -9.15
C GLU A 86 8.21 11.51 -10.31
N LEU A 87 7.26 12.45 -10.24
CA LEU A 87 7.10 13.49 -11.27
C LEU A 87 8.31 14.42 -11.36
N LEU A 88 8.89 14.81 -10.22
CA LEU A 88 10.08 15.65 -10.20
C LEU A 88 11.24 14.96 -10.94
N ARG A 89 11.52 13.70 -10.61
CA ARG A 89 12.57 12.91 -11.32
C ARG A 89 12.27 12.72 -12.80
N LYS A 90 10.99 12.63 -13.18
CA LYS A 90 10.57 12.48 -14.58
C LYS A 90 10.86 13.75 -15.38
N TYR A 91 10.54 14.93 -14.86
CA TYR A 91 10.66 16.20 -15.59
C TYR A 91 11.99 16.92 -15.38
N GLU A 92 12.79 16.54 -14.37
CA GLU A 92 14.10 17.13 -14.09
C GLU A 92 15.05 17.14 -15.31
N PRO A 93 15.21 16.06 -16.10
CA PRO A 93 16.07 16.08 -17.27
C PRO A 93 15.62 17.06 -18.34
N GLU A 94 14.31 17.10 -18.63
CA GLU A 94 13.71 18.02 -19.58
C GLU A 94 13.86 19.48 -19.11
N TYR A 95 13.70 19.73 -17.81
CA TYR A 95 13.87 21.04 -17.21
C TYR A 95 15.32 21.54 -17.30
N LEU A 96 16.29 20.65 -17.05
CA LEU A 96 17.72 20.96 -17.11
C LEU A 96 18.24 21.13 -18.53
N ALA A 97 17.59 20.51 -19.53
CA ALA A 97 17.94 20.64 -20.95
C ALA A 97 17.50 21.98 -21.56
N LEU A 98 16.69 22.78 -20.86
CA LEU A 98 16.22 24.08 -21.34
C LEU A 98 17.24 25.19 -21.06
N ASP A 99 17.76 25.81 -22.11
CA ASP A 99 18.75 26.90 -22.01
C ASP A 99 18.15 28.18 -21.38
N ASN A 100 16.95 28.56 -21.82
CA ASN A 100 16.34 29.84 -21.46
C ASN A 100 15.42 29.75 -20.25
N ASP A 101 15.51 30.77 -19.37
CA ASP A 101 14.63 30.91 -18.21
C ASP A 101 13.15 31.09 -18.57
N ARG A 102 12.88 31.70 -19.73
CA ARG A 102 11.50 31.88 -20.23
C ARG A 102 10.84 30.52 -20.48
N ASP A 103 11.56 29.59 -21.10
CA ASP A 103 11.03 28.28 -21.46
C ASP A 103 10.87 27.40 -20.22
N ARG A 104 11.82 27.47 -19.28
CA ARG A 104 11.71 26.83 -17.96
C ARG A 104 10.46 27.28 -17.18
N ARG A 105 10.18 28.59 -17.15
CA ARG A 105 8.96 29.13 -16.53
C ARG A 105 7.70 28.66 -17.24
N LYS A 106 7.70 28.62 -18.57
CA LYS A 106 6.56 28.15 -19.36
C LYS A 106 6.27 26.67 -19.11
N MET A 107 7.30 25.83 -19.09
CA MET A 107 7.19 24.41 -18.77
C MET A 107 6.60 24.21 -17.38
N MET A 108 7.15 24.88 -16.36
CA MET A 108 6.68 24.76 -14.98
C MET A 108 5.21 25.18 -14.83
N LYS A 109 4.82 26.28 -15.48
CA LYS A 109 3.42 26.75 -15.45
C LYS A 109 2.45 25.77 -16.12
N ASN A 110 2.87 25.13 -17.20
CA ASN A 110 2.06 24.11 -17.87
C ASN A 110 1.90 22.86 -16.99
N LEU A 111 3.00 22.40 -16.36
CA LEU A 111 2.97 21.28 -15.42
C LEU A 111 2.09 21.60 -14.20
N GLU A 112 2.25 22.78 -13.60
CA GLU A 112 1.41 23.24 -12.49
C GLU A 112 -0.08 23.16 -12.85
N LYS A 113 -0.45 23.67 -14.03
CA LYS A 113 -1.82 23.61 -14.50
C LYS A 113 -2.33 22.17 -14.63
N GLN A 114 -1.55 21.29 -15.27
CA GLN A 114 -1.91 19.88 -15.43
C GLN A 114 -2.11 19.18 -14.07
N LEU A 115 -1.20 19.42 -13.13
CA LEU A 115 -1.27 18.83 -11.79
C LEU A 115 -2.45 19.36 -10.99
N LEU A 116 -2.77 20.65 -11.11
CA LEU A 116 -3.97 21.19 -10.49
C LEU A 116 -5.23 20.62 -11.16
N ASP A 117 -5.27 20.47 -12.47
CA ASP A 117 -6.44 19.90 -13.13
C ASP A 117 -6.70 18.45 -12.68
N GLU A 118 -5.64 17.67 -12.42
CA GLU A 118 -5.73 16.28 -11.96
C GLU A 118 -6.01 16.13 -10.45
N TYR A 119 -5.29 16.87 -9.59
CA TYR A 119 -5.27 16.64 -8.13
C TYR A 119 -6.01 17.69 -7.30
N LYS A 120 -6.54 18.76 -7.90
CA LYS A 120 -7.15 19.89 -7.16
C LYS A 120 -8.26 19.46 -6.21
N ASP A 121 -9.13 18.56 -6.62
CA ASP A 121 -10.23 18.13 -5.75
C ASP A 121 -9.72 17.33 -4.55
N ASP A 122 -8.64 16.56 -4.71
CA ASP A 122 -8.00 15.80 -3.64
C ASP A 122 -7.30 16.75 -2.66
N LEU A 123 -6.55 17.71 -3.19
CA LEU A 123 -5.86 18.74 -2.42
C LEU A 123 -6.84 19.63 -1.64
N LYS A 124 -7.99 19.98 -2.22
CA LYS A 124 -9.05 20.74 -1.54
C LYS A 124 -9.66 20.00 -0.35
N ARG A 125 -9.64 18.67 -0.35
CA ARG A 125 -10.12 17.85 0.77
C ARG A 125 -9.07 17.70 1.88
N MET A 126 -7.86 18.19 1.69
CA MET A 126 -6.83 18.22 2.72
C MET A 126 -6.95 19.46 3.60
N THR A 127 -6.64 19.29 4.89
CA THR A 127 -6.49 20.44 5.78
C THR A 127 -5.17 21.14 5.51
N ILE A 128 -5.08 22.43 5.86
CA ILE A 128 -3.83 23.21 5.77
C ILE A 128 -2.67 22.47 6.44
N SER A 129 -2.91 21.88 7.61
CA SER A 129 -1.90 21.14 8.37
C SER A 129 -1.47 19.81 7.76
N GLU A 130 -2.27 19.24 6.86
CA GLU A 130 -1.88 18.08 6.04
C GLU A 130 -1.07 18.55 4.83
N GLY A 131 -1.47 19.66 4.20
CA GLY A 131 -0.70 20.30 3.14
C GLY A 131 0.70 20.74 3.56
N TYR A 132 0.89 21.18 4.81
CA TYR A 132 2.23 21.49 5.36
C TYR A 132 3.17 20.29 5.49
N ILE A 133 2.66 19.06 5.46
CA ILE A 133 3.46 17.83 5.55
C ILE A 133 3.93 17.38 4.16
N LEU A 134 3.20 17.80 3.12
CA LEU A 134 3.53 17.62 1.71
C LEU A 134 4.69 18.53 1.31
#